data_AF-A0A0U3AJQ8-F1
#
_entry.id   AF-A0A0U3AJQ8-F1
#
_cell.length_a   1.000
_cell.length_b   1.000
_cell.length_c   1.000
_cell.angle_alpha   90.00
_cell.angle_beta   90.00
_cell.angle_gamma   90.00
#
_symmetry.space_group_name_H-M   'P 1'
#
loop_
_entity.id
_entity.type
_entity.pdbx_description
1 polymer ?
#
loop_
_entity_poly.entity_id
_entity_poly.type
_entity_poly.pdbx_seq_one_letter_code
_entity_poly.pdbx_strand_id
1 'polypeptide(L)'
;MGIIDKILRRKKFDPDERRRVLLANGRITDGVILDTGVNEAGEETVHFLYTLNGVDFEAYEVLTADQRQDRAKYAPGANVGVRYDTKNQGNAIVE
;
A
#
# COMPACT_ATOMS: atom_id res chain seq x y z
N MET A 1 29.86 -20.74 -10.24
CA MET A 1 29.40 -19.72 -9.28
C MET A 1 29.36 -18.37 -9.99
N GLY A 2 28.20 -18.04 -10.56
CA GLY A 2 28.05 -16.96 -11.54
C GLY A 2 27.62 -15.64 -10.92
N ILE A 3 28.14 -14.55 -11.48
CA ILE A 3 27.95 -13.14 -11.11
C ILE A 3 26.47 -12.71 -11.07
N ILE A 4 25.58 -13.48 -11.69
CA ILE A 4 24.13 -13.24 -11.80
C ILE A 4 23.43 -13.40 -10.44
N ASP A 5 23.91 -14.30 -9.57
CA ASP A 5 23.28 -14.58 -8.27
C ASP A 5 23.36 -13.38 -7.30
N LYS A 6 24.34 -12.49 -7.51
CA LYS A 6 24.59 -11.32 -6.65
C LYS A 6 23.71 -10.12 -6.99
N ILE A 7 23.11 -10.08 -8.18
CA ILE A 7 22.23 -9.00 -8.65
C ILE A 7 20.76 -9.26 -8.23
N LEU A 8 20.41 -10.51 -7.97
CA LEU A 8 19.08 -10.96 -7.53
C LEU A 8 18.88 -10.96 -6.02
N ARG A 9 19.75 -10.30 -5.24
CA ARG A 9 19.53 -10.11 -3.80
C ARG A 9 18.37 -9.13 -3.62
N ARG A 10 17.15 -9.67 -3.69
CA ARG A 10 15.87 -9.03 -3.38
C ARG A 10 16.11 -8.18 -2.13
N LYS A 11 16.23 -6.86 -2.31
CA LYS A 11 16.40 -5.91 -1.22
C LYS A 11 15.27 -6.22 -0.24
N LYS A 12 15.59 -6.49 1.03
CA LYS A 12 14.56 -6.58 2.07
C LYS A 12 13.77 -5.27 1.98
N PHE A 13 12.52 -5.40 1.56
CA PHE A 13 11.65 -4.27 1.32
C PHE A 13 11.27 -3.73 2.68
N ASP A 14 11.88 -2.61 3.06
CA ASP A 14 11.54 -1.93 4.29
C ASP A 14 10.22 -1.17 4.06
N PRO A 15 9.11 -1.58 4.70
CA PRO A 15 7.80 -0.94 4.50
C PRO A 15 7.83 0.55 4.88
N ASP A 16 8.70 0.95 5.82
CA ASP A 16 8.87 2.35 6.20
C ASP A 16 9.67 3.14 5.16
N GLU A 17 10.62 2.52 4.45
CA GLU A 17 11.30 3.14 3.31
C GLU A 17 10.31 3.35 2.16
N ARG A 18 9.50 2.34 1.82
CA ARG A 18 8.43 2.46 0.80
C ARG A 18 7.49 3.61 1.11
N ARG A 19 6.95 3.66 2.33
CA ARG A 19 5.99 4.69 2.75
C ARG A 19 6.63 6.07 2.66
N ARG A 20 7.88 6.25 3.12
CA ARG A 20 8.60 7.54 2.99
C ARG A 20 8.78 7.97 1.53
N VAL A 21 9.17 7.05 0.65
CA VAL A 21 9.35 7.36 -0.78
C VAL A 21 8.02 7.76 -1.43
N LEU A 22 6.94 7.03 -1.12
CA LEU A 22 5.60 7.33 -1.63
C LEU A 22 5.07 8.65 -1.09
N LEU A 23 5.22 8.93 0.22
CA LEU A 23 4.82 10.21 0.80
C LEU A 23 5.55 11.40 0.14
N ALA A 24 6.82 11.23 -0.25
CA ALA A 24 7.60 12.27 -0.90
C ALA A 24 7.31 12.45 -2.40
N ASN A 25 7.00 11.37 -3.14
CA ASN A 25 6.97 11.40 -4.62
C ASN A 25 5.67 10.88 -5.25
N GLY A 26 4.81 10.24 -4.45
CA GLY A 26 3.59 9.60 -4.92
C GLY A 26 2.48 10.61 -5.20
N ARG A 27 1.62 10.26 -6.15
CA ARG A 27 0.38 11.02 -6.43
C ARG A 27 -0.78 10.45 -5.64
N ILE A 28 -1.80 11.27 -5.43
CA ILE A 28 -3.01 10.91 -4.70
C ILE A 28 -4.13 10.68 -5.70
N THR A 29 -4.94 9.66 -5.43
CA THR A 29 -6.23 9.39 -6.06
C THR A 29 -7.19 8.94 -4.98
N ASP A 30 -8.49 8.93 -5.29
CA ASP A 30 -9.47 8.29 -4.43
C ASP A 30 -9.47 6.77 -4.66
N GLY A 31 -9.78 6.04 -3.59
CA GLY A 31 -9.99 4.60 -3.60
C GLY A 31 -11.03 4.18 -2.57
N VAL A 32 -11.36 2.89 -2.57
CA VAL A 32 -12.34 2.29 -1.67
C VAL A 32 -11.73 1.10 -0.94
N ILE A 33 -12.00 0.98 0.35
CA ILE A 33 -11.63 -0.24 1.09
C ILE A 33 -12.55 -1.37 0.67
N LEU A 34 -11.98 -2.48 0.25
CA LEU A 34 -12.69 -3.71 -0.07
C LEU A 34 -12.87 -4.59 1.16
N ASP A 35 -11.80 -4.77 1.94
CA ASP A 35 -11.79 -5.63 3.11
C ASP A 35 -10.73 -5.19 4.13
N THR A 36 -10.88 -5.65 5.37
CA THR A 36 -9.93 -5.43 6.46
C THR A 36 -9.58 -6.75 7.12
N GLY A 37 -8.30 -6.97 7.41
CA GLY A 37 -7.82 -8.22 8.00
C GLY A 37 -6.73 -8.00 9.03
N VAL A 38 -6.19 -9.13 9.50
CA VAL A 38 -5.02 -9.16 10.37
C VAL A 38 -4.02 -10.13 9.76
N ASN A 39 -2.77 -9.70 9.61
CA ASN A 39 -1.71 -10.54 9.06
C ASN A 39 -1.19 -11.57 10.09
N GLU A 40 -0.30 -12.46 9.66
CA GLU A 40 0.30 -13.49 10.54
C GLU A 40 1.09 -12.90 11.73
N ALA A 41 1.52 -11.63 11.64
CA ALA A 41 2.21 -10.91 12.70
C ALA A 41 1.26 -10.18 13.68
N GLY A 42 -0.06 -10.29 13.47
CA GLY A 42 -1.07 -9.63 14.31
C GLY A 42 -1.32 -8.16 13.96
N GLU A 43 -0.87 -7.69 12.81
CA GLU A 43 -1.05 -6.30 12.37
C GLU A 43 -2.30 -6.15 11.49
N GLU A 44 -3.06 -5.07 11.73
CA GLU A 44 -4.22 -4.73 10.92
C GLU A 44 -3.79 -4.35 9.49
N THR A 45 -4.39 -5.03 8.51
CA THR A 45 -4.19 -4.78 7.09
C THR A 45 -5.50 -4.37 6.45
N VAL A 46 -5.39 -3.58 5.39
CA VAL A 46 -6.53 -3.23 4.54
C VAL A 46 -6.27 -3.62 3.11
N HIS A 47 -7.31 -4.13 2.48
CA HIS A 47 -7.40 -4.39 1.04
C HIS A 47 -8.20 -3.26 0.43
N PHE A 48 -7.66 -2.60 -0.58
CA PHE A 48 -8.30 -1.46 -1.21
C PHE A 48 -8.16 -1.49 -2.72
N LEU A 49 -9.11 -0.83 -3.37
CA LEU A 49 -9.20 -0.66 -4.81
C LEU A 49 -9.09 0.81 -5.16
N TYR A 50 -8.39 1.13 -6.24
CA TYR A 50 -8.35 2.46 -6.83
C TYR A 50 -8.26 2.35 -8.34
N THR A 51 -8.85 3.33 -9.04
CA THR A 51 -8.92 3.32 -10.51
C THR A 51 -8.06 4.44 -11.07
N LEU A 52 -7.17 4.10 -12.01
CA LEU A 52 -6.34 5.06 -12.74
C LEU A 52 -6.62 4.90 -14.24
N ASN A 53 -7.09 5.97 -14.89
CA ASN A 53 -7.38 5.98 -16.33
C ASN A 53 -8.28 4.80 -16.79
N GLY A 54 -9.25 4.40 -15.96
CA GLY A 54 -10.15 3.28 -16.24
C GLY A 54 -9.55 1.89 -16.00
N VAL A 55 -8.35 1.81 -15.42
CA VAL A 55 -7.72 0.56 -15.00
C VAL A 55 -7.80 0.45 -13.48
N ASP A 56 -8.33 -0.68 -13.02
CA ASP A 56 -8.51 -0.99 -11.62
C ASP A 56 -7.24 -1.63 -11.04
N PHE A 57 -6.81 -1.11 -9.90
CA PHE A 57 -5.66 -1.59 -9.15
C PHE A 57 -6.09 -1.97 -7.73
N GLU A 58 -5.71 -3.17 -7.32
CA GLU A 58 -5.90 -3.65 -5.97
C GLU A 58 -4.57 -3.77 -5.24
N ALA A 59 -4.57 -3.41 -3.96
CA ALA A 59 -3.39 -3.51 -3.12
C ALA A 59 -3.75 -3.77 -1.65
N TYR A 60 -2.76 -4.27 -0.91
CA TYR A 60 -2.82 -4.45 0.52
C TYR A 60 -1.83 -3.50 1.20
N GLU A 61 -2.22 -2.94 2.34
CA GLU A 61 -1.35 -2.10 3.18
C GLU A 61 -1.56 -2.41 4.66
N VAL A 62 -0.47 -2.41 5.41
CA VAL A 62 -0.51 -2.49 6.88
C VAL A 62 -0.81 -1.11 7.43
N LEU A 63 -1.84 -1.00 8.29
CA LEU A 63 -2.19 0.27 8.91
C LEU A 63 -1.11 0.68 9.92
N THR A 64 -0.75 1.97 9.89
CA THR A 64 0.11 2.56 10.94
C THR A 64 -0.62 2.66 12.28
N ALA A 65 0.15 2.84 13.35
CA ALA A 65 -0.41 3.00 14.69
C ALA A 65 -1.46 4.12 14.77
N ASP A 66 -1.25 5.24 14.07
CA ASP A 66 -2.19 6.35 14.04
C ASP A 66 -3.46 6.00 13.24
N GLN A 67 -3.31 5.36 12.08
CA GLN A 67 -4.44 4.92 11.25
C GLN A 67 -5.32 3.87 11.95
N ARG A 68 -4.72 3.00 12.79
CA ARG A 68 -5.46 2.03 13.61
C ARG A 68 -6.33 2.68 14.69
N GLN A 69 -6.10 3.94 15.05
CA GLN A 69 -6.98 4.65 15.99
C GLN A 69 -8.30 5.06 15.34
N ASP A 70 -8.32 5.21 14.01
CA ASP A 70 -9.50 5.59 13.22
C ASP A 70 -9.96 4.43 12.31
N ARG A 71 -10.27 3.27 12.92
CA ARG A 71 -10.70 2.08 12.18
C ARG A 71 -11.93 2.30 11.31
N ALA A 72 -12.81 3.24 11.70
CA ALA A 72 -14.03 3.53 10.95
C ALA A 72 -13.73 4.12 9.57
N LYS A 73 -12.69 4.96 9.46
CA LYS A 73 -12.21 5.50 8.17
C LYS A 73 -11.69 4.43 7.23
N TYR A 74 -11.22 3.30 7.76
CA TYR A 74 -10.64 2.20 7.00
C TYR A 74 -11.53 0.96 6.95
N ALA A 75 -12.82 1.08 7.28
CA ALA A 75 -13.77 -0.03 7.21
C ALA A 75 -14.15 -0.35 5.75
N PRO A 76 -14.59 -1.59 5.44
CA PRO A 76 -15.06 -1.95 4.10
C PRO A 76 -16.14 -1.00 3.58
N GLY A 77 -15.99 -0.54 2.35
CA GLY A 77 -16.85 0.46 1.71
C GLY A 77 -16.50 1.92 2.00
N ALA A 78 -15.51 2.19 2.87
CA ALA A 78 -15.06 3.56 3.12
C ALA A 78 -14.24 4.10 1.95
N ASN A 79 -14.46 5.38 1.62
CA ASN A 79 -13.64 6.12 0.67
C ASN A 79 -12.36 6.60 1.35
N VAL A 80 -11.22 6.32 0.74
CA VAL A 80 -9.90 6.65 1.28
C VAL A 80 -9.04 7.32 0.22
N GLY A 81 -8.12 8.17 0.67
CA GLY A 81 -7.04 8.65 -0.18
C GLY A 81 -6.04 7.52 -0.42
N VAL A 82 -5.69 7.28 -1.68
CA VAL A 82 -4.68 6.31 -2.08
C VAL A 82 -3.51 7.05 -2.70
N ARG A 83 -2.32 6.83 -2.14
CA ARG A 83 -1.09 7.40 -2.66
C ARG A 83 -0.29 6.33 -3.40
N TYR A 84 -0.01 6.56 -4.68
CA TYR A 84 0.61 5.59 -5.57
C TYR A 84 1.86 6.13 -6.27
N ASP A 85 2.75 5.23 -6.68
CA ASP A 85 3.93 5.55 -7.49
C ASP A 85 3.54 5.66 -8.97
N THR A 86 3.77 6.83 -9.58
CA THR A 86 3.49 7.06 -11.01
C THR A 86 4.28 6.15 -11.97
N LYS A 87 5.47 5.68 -11.56
CA LYS A 87 6.32 4.79 -12.37
C LYS A 87 5.97 3.32 -12.16
N ASN A 88 5.39 2.99 -11.01
CA ASN A 88 4.92 1.66 -10.67
C ASN A 88 3.55 1.76 -10.00
N GLN A 89 2.51 1.83 -10.83
CA GLN A 89 1.17 2.20 -10.37
C GLN A 89 0.58 1.24 -9.34
N GLY A 90 0.96 -0.05 -9.36
CA GLY A 90 0.53 -1.02 -8.36
C GLY A 90 1.16 -0.84 -6.97
N ASN A 91 2.20 -0.01 -6.84
CA ASN A 91 2.79 0.33 -5.56
C ASN A 91 2.04 1.51 -4.95
N ALA A 92 1.11 1.21 -4.03
CA ALA A 92 0.29 2.20 -3.37
C ALA A 92 0.15 1.97 -1.86
N ILE A 93 -0.20 3.03 -1.14
CA ILE A 93 -0.51 3.06 0.30
C ILE A 93 -1.81 3.84 0.54
N VAL A 94 -2.49 3.54 1.65
CA VAL A 94 -3.65 4.32 2.12
C VAL A 94 -3.20 5.51 2.98
N GLU A 95 -3.88 6.64 2.83
CA GLU A 95 -3.65 7.89 3.57
C GLU A 95 -4.54 8.01 4.82
#